data_AF-A0A529X6T5-F1
#
_entry.id   AF-A0A529X6T5-F1
#
_cell.length_a   1.000
_cell.length_b   1.000
_cell.length_c   1.000
_cell.angle_alpha   90.00
_cell.angle_beta   90.00
_cell.angle_gamma   90.00
#
_symmetry.space_group_name_H-M   'P 1'
#
loop_
_entity.id
_entity.type
_entity.pdbx_description
1 polymer ?
#
loop_
_entity_poly.entity_id
_entity_poly.type
_entity_poly.pdbx_seq_one_letter_code
_entity_poly.pdbx_strand_id
1 'polypeptide(L)'
;KVRNIRMKGNAAKLHLALDRPPQFSGVDAAGHKGRLVIAPSPDHVESAFNPSKYGAFSPEPVMEITMPSLVDPSLAPSGASVLSAVVQYAPYALKDGWTAGKPQFL
;
A
#
# COMPACT_ATOMS: atom_id res chain seq x y z
N LYS A 1 -31.19 -12.17 -5.63
CA LYS A 1 -31.23 -10.78 -5.08
C LYS A 1 -30.22 -10.71 -3.93
N VAL A 2 -29.14 -9.95 -4.04
CA VAL A 2 -28.17 -9.78 -2.94
C VAL A 2 -28.81 -8.89 -1.88
N ARG A 3 -28.89 -9.36 -0.63
CA ARG A 3 -29.60 -8.68 0.47
C ARG A 3 -28.69 -7.84 1.38
N ASN A 4 -27.39 -8.12 1.39
CA ASN A 4 -26.46 -7.44 2.28
C ASN A 4 -25.11 -7.30 1.58
N ILE A 5 -24.63 -6.06 1.45
CA ILE A 5 -23.29 -5.76 0.93
C ILE A 5 -22.51 -5.13 2.08
N ARG A 6 -21.47 -5.81 2.56
CA ARG A 6 -20.59 -5.27 3.60
C ARG A 6 -19.54 -4.40 2.94
N MET A 7 -19.61 -3.09 3.17
CA MET A 7 -18.63 -2.10 2.74
C MET A 7 -17.89 -1.55 3.96
N LYS A 8 -17.00 -2.35 4.54
CA LYS A 8 -16.07 -1.86 5.57
C LYS A 8 -14.79 -1.48 4.84
N GLY A 9 -14.39 -0.21 4.87
CA GLY A 9 -13.15 0.24 4.24
C GLY A 9 -11.98 -0.62 4.71
N ASN A 10 -11.13 -1.05 3.78
CA ASN A 10 -10.08 -2.05 4.05
C ASN A 10 -8.76 -1.72 3.33
N ALA A 11 -8.48 -0.44 3.14
CA ALA A 11 -7.25 0.04 2.54
C ALA A 11 -6.73 1.25 3.31
N ALA A 12 -5.41 1.35 3.42
CA ALA A 12 -4.73 2.52 3.92
C ALA A 12 -4.04 3.24 2.76
N LYS A 13 -4.03 4.58 2.81
CA LYS A 13 -3.25 5.41 1.90
C LYS A 13 -1.96 5.82 2.59
N LEU A 14 -0.83 5.52 1.97
CA LEU A 14 0.49 5.85 2.47
C LEU A 14 1.15 6.87 1.53
N HIS A 15 1.64 7.97 2.11
CA HIS A 15 2.41 8.99 1.41
C HIS A 15 3.74 9.16 2.12
N LEU A 16 4.84 9.00 1.40
CA LEU A 16 6.19 9.13 1.93
C LEU A 16 6.95 10.18 1.11
N ALA A 17 7.62 11.07 1.83
CA ALA A 17 8.75 11.83 1.28
C ALA A 17 10.01 11.03 1.55
N LEU A 18 10.80 10.77 0.51
CA LEU A 18 11.98 9.94 0.56
C LEU A 18 13.18 10.74 0.06
N ASP A 19 14.32 10.63 0.75
CA ASP A 19 15.57 11.31 0.34
C ASP A 19 16.11 10.81 -1.01
N ARG A 20 15.68 9.62 -1.43
CA ARG A 20 15.99 9.02 -2.73
C ARG A 20 14.91 8.03 -3.17
N PRO A 21 14.70 7.81 -4.48
CA PRO A 21 13.79 6.79 -4.94
C PRO A 21 14.24 5.38 -4.51
N PRO A 22 13.32 4.53 -4.03
CA PRO A 22 13.59 3.13 -3.78
C PRO A 22 13.85 2.40 -5.09
N GLN A 23 14.61 1.30 -5.00
CA GLN A 23 14.89 0.41 -6.12
C GLN A 23 14.09 -0.88 -5.92
N PHE A 24 13.34 -1.28 -6.94
CA PHE A 24 12.59 -2.53 -6.95
C PHE A 24 13.29 -3.55 -7.85
N SER A 25 13.60 -4.73 -7.30
CA SER A 25 14.24 -5.80 -8.04
C SER A 25 13.41 -6.22 -9.26
N GLY A 26 14.08 -6.35 -10.42
CA GLY A 26 13.42 -6.75 -11.66
C GLY A 26 12.62 -5.65 -12.37
N VAL A 27 12.70 -4.40 -11.89
CA VAL A 27 12.05 -3.24 -12.51
C VAL A 27 13.13 -2.30 -13.05
N ASP A 28 13.02 -1.90 -14.32
CA ASP A 28 13.94 -0.94 -14.92
C ASP A 28 13.55 0.52 -14.58
N ALA A 29 14.39 1.48 -14.97
CA ALA A 29 14.14 2.90 -14.67
C ALA A 29 12.83 3.43 -15.27
N ALA A 30 12.37 2.88 -16.40
CA ALA A 30 11.11 3.25 -17.02
C ALA A 30 9.92 2.69 -16.21
N GLY A 31 10.00 1.44 -15.75
CA GLY A 31 9.00 0.79 -14.92
C GLY A 31 8.78 1.50 -13.59
N HIS A 32 9.82 2.09 -12.99
CA HIS A 32 9.71 2.88 -11.75
C HIS A 32 8.82 4.12 -11.91
N LYS A 33 8.67 4.66 -13.13
CA LYS A 33 7.78 5.79 -13.43
C LYS A 33 6.31 5.38 -13.56
N GLY A 34 6.05 4.07 -13.69
CA GLY A 34 4.72 3.51 -13.85
C GLY A 34 4.04 3.21 -12.51
N ARG A 35 3.03 2.34 -12.61
CA ARG A 35 2.36 1.75 -11.45
C ARG A 35 3.01 0.42 -11.11
N LEU A 36 3.53 0.31 -9.89
CA LEU A 36 4.08 -0.92 -9.35
C LEU A 36 3.03 -1.63 -8.50
N VAL A 37 2.91 -2.94 -8.67
CA VAL A 37 1.95 -3.76 -7.91
C VAL A 37 2.71 -4.90 -7.24
N ILE A 38 2.64 -4.95 -5.91
CA ILE A 38 3.16 -6.04 -5.10
C ILE A 38 1.98 -6.98 -4.81
N ALA A 39 1.82 -8.00 -5.66
CA ALA A 39 0.81 -9.04 -5.54
C ALA A 39 1.35 -10.34 -6.19
N PRO A 40 2.21 -11.10 -5.50
CA PRO A 40 2.98 -12.19 -6.10
C PRO A 40 2.14 -13.31 -6.73
N SER A 41 0.96 -13.60 -6.18
CA SER A 41 0.04 -14.62 -6.70
C SER A 41 -1.40 -14.36 -6.23
N PRO A 42 -2.42 -14.96 -6.88
CA PRO A 42 -3.79 -14.93 -6.39
C PRO A 42 -3.94 -15.50 -4.96
N ASP A 43 -3.24 -16.60 -4.66
CA ASP A 43 -3.25 -17.21 -3.32
C ASP A 43 -2.68 -16.27 -2.25
N HIS A 44 -1.66 -15.49 -2.59
CA HIS A 44 -1.11 -14.47 -1.70
C HIS A 44 -2.14 -13.35 -1.45
N VAL A 45 -2.80 -12.87 -2.51
CA VAL A 45 -3.86 -11.85 -2.40
C VAL A 45 -5.00 -12.34 -1.50
N GLU A 46 -5.42 -13.59 -1.64
CA GLU A 46 -6.44 -14.20 -0.77
C GLU A 46 -5.96 -14.33 0.68
N SER A 47 -4.73 -14.81 0.88
CA SER A 47 -4.16 -15.01 2.20
C SER A 47 -3.96 -13.69 2.95
N ALA A 48 -3.48 -12.66 2.25
CA ALA A 48 -3.30 -11.31 2.78
C ALA A 48 -4.63 -10.67 3.22
N PHE A 49 -5.76 -11.05 2.63
CA PHE A 49 -7.09 -10.58 3.05
C PHE A 49 -7.54 -11.19 4.39
N ASN A 50 -7.11 -12.41 4.73
CA ASN A 50 -7.67 -13.18 5.86
C ASN A 50 -7.64 -12.46 7.21
N PRO A 51 -6.55 -11.78 7.63
CA PRO A 51 -6.51 -11.05 8.90
C PRO A 51 -7.59 -9.97 9.01
N SER A 52 -7.92 -9.30 7.89
CA SER A 52 -8.90 -8.21 7.87
C SER A 52 -10.33 -8.67 8.21
N LYS A 53 -10.65 -9.95 7.99
CA LYS A 53 -11.92 -10.57 8.42
C LYS A 53 -12.11 -10.47 9.94
N TYR A 54 -11.01 -10.40 10.69
CA TYR A 54 -10.97 -10.37 12.16
C TYR A 54 -10.53 -9.01 12.71
N GLY A 55 -10.50 -7.98 11.86
CA GLY A 55 -10.12 -6.62 12.26
C GLY A 55 -8.61 -6.42 12.47
N ALA A 56 -7.76 -7.26 11.86
CA ALA A 56 -6.31 -7.08 11.83
C ALA A 56 -5.84 -6.68 10.42
N PHE A 57 -4.70 -6.01 10.31
CA PHE A 57 -4.09 -5.73 9.00
C PHE A 57 -3.29 -6.94 8.47
N SER A 58 -3.04 -6.99 7.16
CA SER A 58 -2.18 -8.04 6.59
C SER A 58 -0.73 -7.88 7.05
N PRO A 59 -0.05 -8.96 7.51
CA PRO A 59 1.38 -8.93 7.80
C PRO A 59 2.22 -8.83 6.50
N GLU A 60 1.67 -9.30 5.38
CA GLU A 60 2.25 -9.15 4.05
C GLU A 60 1.20 -8.48 3.15
N PRO A 61 1.14 -7.14 3.13
CA PRO A 61 0.08 -6.44 2.42
C PRO A 61 0.32 -6.44 0.91
N VAL A 62 -0.78 -6.58 0.17
CA VAL A 62 -0.80 -6.25 -1.26
C VAL A 62 -0.74 -4.74 -1.41
N MET A 63 0.12 -4.24 -2.28
CA MET A 63 0.35 -2.80 -2.43
C MET A 63 0.34 -2.37 -3.88
N GLU A 64 -0.29 -1.23 -4.14
CA GLU A 64 -0.13 -0.48 -5.38
C GLU A 64 0.69 0.77 -5.08
N ILE A 65 1.80 0.97 -5.78
CA ILE A 65 2.77 2.03 -5.52
C ILE A 65 2.99 2.88 -6.78
N THR A 66 3.06 4.19 -6.61
CA THR A 66 3.46 5.15 -7.63
C THR A 66 4.46 6.15 -7.08
N MET A 67 5.37 6.64 -7.93
CA MET A 67 6.36 7.65 -7.59
C MET A 67 6.26 8.83 -8.58
N PRO A 68 5.27 9.73 -8.39
CA PRO A 68 4.96 10.76 -9.39
C PRO A 68 6.14 11.73 -9.63
N SER A 69 7.01 11.93 -8.64
CA SER A 69 8.18 12.80 -8.77
C SER A 69 9.23 12.29 -9.79
N LEU A 70 9.14 11.03 -10.22
CA LEU A 70 10.00 10.49 -11.30
C LEU A 70 9.50 10.87 -12.70
N VAL A 71 8.25 11.31 -12.81
CA VAL A 71 7.63 11.83 -14.04
C VAL A 71 7.65 13.36 -14.01
N ASP A 72 7.29 13.95 -12.88
CA ASP A 72 7.32 15.40 -12.66
C ASP A 72 8.31 15.76 -11.52
N PRO A 73 9.55 16.15 -11.86
CA PRO A 73 10.56 16.50 -10.86
C PRO A 73 10.19 17.70 -9.97
N SER A 74 9.18 18.51 -10.30
CA SER A 74 8.76 19.64 -9.46
C SER A 74 8.11 19.20 -8.13
N LEU A 75 7.70 17.92 -8.04
CA LEU A 75 7.01 17.36 -6.88
C LEU A 75 7.96 16.96 -5.74
N ALA A 76 9.28 17.00 -5.94
CA ALA A 76 10.27 16.68 -4.93
C ALA A 76 11.56 17.49 -5.09
N PRO A 77 12.35 17.70 -4.02
CA PRO A 77 13.71 18.22 -4.14
C PRO A 77 14.59 17.35 -5.05
N SER A 78 15.68 17.93 -5.58
CA SER A 78 16.62 17.19 -6.43
C SER A 78 17.18 15.97 -5.71
N GLY A 79 17.13 14.81 -6.36
CA GLY A 79 17.56 13.51 -5.81
C GLY A 79 16.51 12.82 -4.93
N ALA A 80 15.56 13.55 -4.36
CA ALA A 80 14.48 13.03 -3.53
C ALA A 80 13.31 12.47 -4.37
N SER A 81 12.37 11.80 -3.70
CA SER A 81 11.14 11.33 -4.34
C SER A 81 9.94 11.33 -3.41
N VAL A 82 8.76 11.44 -4.00
CA VAL A 82 7.48 11.20 -3.31
C VAL A 82 6.97 9.83 -3.71
N LEU A 83 6.63 9.00 -2.73
CA LEU A 83 6.00 7.70 -2.91
C LEU A 83 4.55 7.75 -2.42
N SER A 84 3.63 7.30 -3.25
CA SER A 84 2.20 7.17 -2.95
C SER A 84 1.81 5.71 -3.08
N ALA A 85 1.31 5.10 -2.00
CA ALA A 85 0.89 3.72 -2.01
C ALA A 85 -0.55 3.55 -1.53
N VAL A 86 -1.27 2.61 -2.12
CA VAL A 86 -2.50 2.04 -1.58
C VAL A 86 -2.12 0.68 -0.99
N VAL A 87 -2.22 0.57 0.34
CA VAL A 87 -1.91 -0.63 1.09
C VAL A 87 -3.22 -1.36 1.36
N GLN A 88 -3.39 -2.53 0.75
CA GLN A 88 -4.60 -3.31 0.90
C GLN A 88 -4.63 -4.05 2.23
N TYR A 89 -5.84 -4.34 2.67
CA TYR A 89 -6.15 -5.13 3.86
C TYR A 89 -5.73 -4.47 5.17
N ALA A 90 -5.94 -3.16 5.25
CA ALA A 90 -5.86 -2.37 6.47
C ALA A 90 -7.28 -1.92 6.87
N PRO A 91 -7.91 -2.56 7.87
CA PRO A 91 -9.30 -2.28 8.23
C PRO A 91 -9.52 -0.85 8.74
N TYR A 92 -10.63 -0.21 8.34
CA TYR A 92 -11.02 1.09 8.89
C TYR A 92 -11.15 1.05 10.43
N ALA A 93 -11.79 0.00 10.94
CA ALA A 93 -11.89 -0.28 12.37
C ALA A 93 -10.96 -1.45 12.71
N LEU A 94 -9.75 -1.13 13.16
CA LEU A 94 -8.80 -2.11 13.69
C LEU A 94 -9.30 -2.61 15.06
N LYS A 95 -9.20 -3.92 15.30
CA LYS A 95 -9.71 -4.58 16.52
C LYS A 95 -9.20 -3.93 17.81
N ASP A 96 -7.91 -3.63 17.86
CA ASP A 96 -7.25 -3.04 19.02
C ASP A 96 -7.16 -1.50 18.94
N GLY A 97 -7.80 -0.90 17.91
CA GLY A 97 -7.77 0.52 17.64
C GLY A 97 -6.48 1.01 16.97
N TRP A 98 -6.60 2.02 16.13
CA TRP A 98 -5.45 2.55 15.37
C TRP A 98 -4.40 3.23 16.25
N THR A 99 -4.76 3.77 17.41
CA THR A 99 -3.79 4.36 18.34
C THR A 99 -2.73 3.34 18.79
N ALA A 100 -3.15 2.11 19.10
CA ALA A 100 -2.23 1.05 19.52
C ALA A 100 -1.61 0.29 18.33
N GLY A 101 -2.36 0.10 17.24
CA GLY A 101 -1.91 -0.70 16.09
C GLY A 101 -1.05 0.05 15.07
N LYS A 102 -1.11 1.38 15.01
CA LYS A 102 -0.35 2.17 14.00
C LYS A 102 1.16 1.93 14.02
N PRO A 103 1.86 1.84 15.17
CA PRO A 103 3.30 1.58 15.19
C PRO A 103 3.70 0.20 14.65
N GLN A 104 2.79 -0.77 14.63
CA GLN A 104 3.06 -2.11 14.07
C GLN A 104 2.79 -2.17 12.56
N PHE A 105 2.01 -1.21 12.06
CA PHE A 105 1.64 -1.11 10.65
C PHE A 105 2.65 -0.29 9.82
N LEU A 106 3.41 0.61 10.45
CA LEU A 106 4.44 1.46 9.83
C LEU A 106 5.83 0.86 9.99
#